data_AF-A0A3B0M1S5-F1
#
_entry.id   AF-A0A3B0M1S5-F1
#
_cell.length_a   1.000
_cell.length_b   1.000
_cell.length_c   1.000
_cell.angle_alpha   90.00
_cell.angle_beta   90.00
_cell.angle_gamma   90.00
#
_symmetry.space_group_name_H-M   'P 1'
#
loop_
_entity.id
_entity.type
_entity.pdbx_description
1 polymer ?
#
loop_
_entity_poly.entity_id
_entity_poly.type
_entity_poly.pdbx_seq_one_letter_code
_entity_poly.pdbx_strand_id
1 'polypeptide(L)'
;MKLIEKCKQETQQVDYFGIELTVDADVNFIASDDDGFVYGYVFRPEYSRVQKVWASEDEGGHVPHPVAKVDLGDKDWKETLVEV
;
A
#
# COMPACT_ATOMS: atom_id res chain seq x y z
N MET A 1 -6.77 -14.31 -29.24
CA MET A 1 -5.77 -14.50 -28.16
C MET A 1 -6.24 -15.64 -27.26
N LYS A 2 -5.35 -16.50 -26.76
CA LYS A 2 -5.68 -17.60 -25.84
C LYS A 2 -4.75 -17.54 -24.64
N LEU A 3 -5.33 -17.49 -23.44
CA LEU A 3 -4.59 -17.61 -22.19
C LEU A 3 -4.01 -19.04 -22.09
N ILE A 4 -2.71 -19.14 -21.82
CA ILE A 4 -2.02 -20.44 -21.67
C ILE A 4 -1.90 -20.81 -20.19
N GLU A 5 -1.52 -19.86 -19.35
CA GLU A 5 -1.31 -20.08 -17.92
C GLU A 5 -1.43 -18.74 -17.17
N LYS A 6 -1.82 -18.80 -15.90
CA LYS A 6 -1.73 -17.67 -14.97
C LYS A 6 -0.53 -17.90 -14.06
N CYS A 7 0.38 -16.94 -13.98
CA CYS A 7 1.42 -16.95 -12.97
C CYS A 7 0.79 -16.81 -11.58
N LYS A 8 1.31 -17.56 -10.60
CA LYS A 8 0.92 -17.38 -9.20
C LYS A 8 1.55 -16.09 -8.68
N GLN A 9 0.73 -15.26 -8.04
CA GLN A 9 1.20 -14.07 -7.34
C GLN A 9 1.58 -14.48 -5.91
N GLU A 10 2.81 -14.20 -5.51
CA GLU A 10 3.27 -14.44 -4.14
C GLU A 10 2.74 -13.34 -3.23
N THR A 11 2.22 -13.73 -2.07
CA THR A 11 1.57 -12.82 -1.11
C THR A 11 2.05 -13.12 0.30
N GLN A 12 1.93 -12.13 1.18
CA GLN A 12 2.27 -12.22 2.59
C GLN A 12 1.16 -11.60 3.45
N GLN A 13 1.06 -12.05 4.71
CA GLN A 13 0.17 -11.46 5.72
C GLN A 13 0.96 -10.47 6.57
N VAL A 14 0.36 -9.30 6.82
CA VAL A 14 0.96 -8.21 7.58
C VAL A 14 -0.05 -7.64 8.57
N ASP A 15 0.41 -7.23 9.75
CA ASP A 15 -0.43 -6.52 10.72
C ASP A 15 -0.37 -5.01 10.43
N TYR A 16 -1.52 -4.43 10.15
CA TYR A 16 -1.68 -3.01 9.92
C TYR A 16 -2.64 -2.41 10.95
N PHE A 17 -2.07 -1.90 12.04
CA PHE A 17 -2.83 -1.35 13.18
C PHE A 17 -3.85 -2.35 13.76
N GLY A 18 -3.45 -3.63 13.91
CA GLY A 18 -4.31 -4.70 14.41
C GLY A 18 -5.26 -5.30 13.36
N ILE A 19 -5.13 -4.89 12.10
CA ILE A 19 -5.87 -5.45 10.96
C ILE A 19 -4.90 -6.34 10.17
N GLU A 20 -5.22 -7.62 10.05
CA GLU A 20 -4.46 -8.54 9.20
C GLU A 20 -4.80 -8.26 7.72
N LEU A 21 -3.78 -7.87 6.95
CA LEU A 21 -3.88 -7.58 5.52
C LEU A 21 -3.06 -8.57 4.71
N THR A 22 -3.57 -8.94 3.53
CA THR A 22 -2.83 -9.71 2.52
C THR A 22 -2.28 -8.76 1.47
N VAL A 23 -0.96 -8.72 1.31
CA VAL A 23 -0.28 -7.88 0.31
C VAL A 23 0.63 -8.72 -0.57
N ASP A 24 1.09 -8.14 -1.67
CA ASP A 24 2.11 -8.77 -2.52
C ASP A 24 3.42 -8.95 -1.74
N ALA A 25 4.15 -10.03 -2.06
CA ALA A 25 5.36 -10.41 -1.33
C ALA A 25 6.53 -9.42 -1.49
N ASP A 26 6.46 -8.49 -2.44
CA ASP A 26 7.44 -7.44 -2.68
C ASP A 26 7.09 -6.11 -1.99
N VAL A 27 5.91 -6.02 -1.36
CA VAL A 27 5.52 -4.86 -0.54
C VAL A 27 6.38 -4.80 0.72
N ASN A 28 7.12 -3.70 0.88
CA ASN A 28 7.95 -3.43 2.05
C ASN A 28 7.34 -2.34 2.94
N PHE A 29 6.43 -1.53 2.41
CA PHE A 29 5.80 -0.43 3.14
C PHE A 29 4.30 -0.38 2.88
N ILE A 30 3.54 -0.01 3.89
CA ILE A 30 2.09 0.17 3.80
C ILE A 30 1.72 1.50 4.44
N ALA A 31 0.85 2.25 3.77
CA ALA A 31 0.35 3.52 4.28
C ALA A 31 -1.10 3.76 3.86
N SER A 32 -1.80 4.60 4.62
CA SER A 32 -3.15 5.06 4.31
C SER A 32 -3.14 6.52 3.87
N ASP A 33 -3.92 6.82 2.84
CA ASP A 33 -4.19 8.19 2.40
C ASP A 33 -5.28 8.86 3.27
N ASP A 34 -5.50 10.17 3.08
CA ASP A 34 -6.49 10.98 3.85
C ASP A 34 -7.93 10.46 3.74
N ASP A 35 -8.23 9.66 2.73
CA ASP A 35 -9.54 9.06 2.49
C ASP A 35 -9.69 7.62 3.01
N GLY A 36 -8.66 7.12 3.70
CA GLY A 36 -8.61 5.81 4.32
C GLY A 36 -8.26 4.66 3.37
N PHE A 37 -7.95 4.91 2.09
CA PHE A 37 -7.40 3.85 1.25
C PHE A 37 -5.98 3.50 1.70
N VAL A 38 -5.73 2.19 1.83
CA VAL A 38 -4.45 1.60 2.19
C VAL A 38 -3.76 1.13 0.93
N TYR A 39 -2.48 1.45 0.79
CA TYR A 39 -1.65 1.11 -0.35
C TYR A 39 -0.38 0.38 0.09
N GLY A 40 0.06 -0.58 -0.73
CA GLY A 40 1.35 -1.25 -0.60
C GLY A 40 2.40 -0.62 -1.51
N TYR A 41 3.61 -0.47 -1.00
CA TYR A 41 4.75 0.12 -1.71
C TYR A 41 5.98 -0.78 -1.59
N VAL A 42 6.65 -0.97 -2.71
CA VAL A 42 7.96 -1.65 -2.75
C VAL A 42 9.05 -0.72 -2.20
N PHE A 43 8.98 0.57 -2.53
CA PHE A 43 9.92 1.60 -2.06
C PHE A 43 9.25 2.51 -1.04
N ARG A 44 10.06 3.07 -0.13
CA ARG A 44 9.55 3.95 0.90
C ARG A 44 8.85 5.16 0.28
N PRO A 45 7.55 5.38 0.51
CA PRO A 45 6.84 6.52 -0.03
C PRO A 45 7.13 7.78 0.79
N GLU A 46 6.94 8.94 0.16
CA GLU A 46 6.86 10.24 0.80
C GLU A 46 5.44 10.77 0.73
N TYR A 47 5.01 11.51 1.74
CA TYR A 47 3.66 12.07 1.73
C TYR A 47 3.61 13.38 0.92
N SER A 48 2.67 13.48 0.00
CA SER A 48 2.36 14.70 -0.74
C SER A 48 1.26 15.46 -0.03
N ARG A 49 1.60 16.62 0.57
CA ARG A 49 0.60 17.48 1.23
C ARG A 49 -0.44 18.03 0.25
N VAL A 50 -0.06 18.24 -1.00
CA VAL A 50 -0.93 18.82 -2.03
C VAL A 50 -1.96 17.80 -2.50
N GLN A 51 -1.52 16.56 -2.73
CA GLN A 51 -2.39 15.48 -3.19
C GLN A 51 -3.07 14.73 -2.04
N LYS A 52 -2.58 14.91 -0.80
CA LYS A 52 -3.04 14.22 0.41
C LYS A 52 -2.90 12.69 0.35
N VAL A 53 -1.81 12.24 -0.26
CA VAL A 53 -1.51 10.83 -0.46
C VAL A 53 -0.06 10.51 -0.09
N TRP A 54 0.22 9.24 0.12
CA TRP A 54 1.57 8.68 0.10
C TRP A 54 1.96 8.32 -1.34
N ALA A 55 3.08 8.85 -1.82
CA ALA A 55 3.57 8.63 -3.17
C ALA A 55 5.04 8.20 -3.12
N SER A 56 5.38 7.14 -3.86
CA SER A 56 6.77 6.77 -4.12
C SER A 56 7.16 7.27 -5.50
N GLU A 57 8.24 8.04 -5.60
CA GLU A 57 8.92 8.31 -6.87
C GLU A 57 9.75 7.09 -7.26
N ASP A 58 9.09 6.00 -7.66
CA ASP A 58 9.81 4.91 -8.30
C ASP A 58 10.12 5.32 -9.75
N GLU A 59 11.39 5.36 -10.12
CA GLU A 59 11.85 5.64 -11.49
C GLU A 59 11.28 4.63 -12.51
N GLY A 60 10.79 3.47 -12.05
CA GLY A 60 10.10 2.45 -12.84
C GLY A 60 8.60 2.70 -13.10
N GLY A 61 8.01 3.76 -12.53
CA GLY A 61 6.58 4.07 -12.70
C GLY A 61 5.66 3.09 -11.97
N HIS A 62 6.14 2.48 -10.89
CA HIS A 62 5.34 1.56 -10.10
C HIS A 62 4.18 2.29 -9.43
N VAL A 63 2.96 1.94 -9.82
CA VAL A 63 1.74 2.51 -9.24
C VAL A 63 1.38 1.66 -8.04
N PRO A 64 1.30 2.23 -6.83
CA PRO A 64 0.95 1.46 -5.65
C PRO A 64 -0.43 0.82 -5.82
N HIS A 65 -0.55 -0.46 -5.43
CA HIS A 65 -1.81 -1.18 -5.52
C HIS A 65 -2.65 -0.93 -4.27
N PRO A 66 -3.96 -0.64 -4.40
CA PRO A 66 -4.84 -0.53 -3.25
C PRO A 66 -4.99 -1.90 -2.59
N VAL A 67 -4.71 -1.96 -1.29
CA VAL A 67 -4.77 -3.16 -0.45
C VAL A 67 -6.12 -3.25 0.26
N ALA A 68 -6.56 -2.14 0.84
CA ALA A 68 -7.78 -2.09 1.65
C ALA A 68 -8.34 -0.67 1.73
N LYS A 69 -9.50 -0.53 2.38
CA LYS A 69 -10.04 0.74 2.83
C LYS A 69 -10.40 0.63 4.30
N VAL A 70 -9.91 1.56 5.12
CA VAL A 70 -10.10 1.58 6.57
C VAL A 70 -10.79 2.86 7.01
N ASP A 71 -11.43 2.81 8.16
CA ASP A 71 -11.84 4.01 8.89
C ASP A 71 -10.67 4.46 9.76
N LEU A 72 -10.14 5.65 9.51
CA LEU A 72 -9.00 6.19 10.24
C LEU A 72 -9.38 6.70 11.63
N GLY A 73 -10.67 6.96 11.89
CA GLY A 73 -11.10 7.62 13.13
C GLY A 73 -10.34 8.93 13.37
N ASP A 74 -9.70 9.05 14.52
CA ASP A 74 -8.90 10.23 14.91
C ASP A 74 -7.41 10.13 14.50
N LYS A 75 -7.00 9.07 13.78
CA LYS A 75 -5.60 8.87 13.40
C LYS A 75 -5.21 9.81 12.25
N ASP A 76 -4.09 10.53 12.39
CA ASP A 76 -3.52 11.28 11.27
C ASP A 76 -2.95 10.29 10.24
N TRP A 77 -3.46 10.34 9.01
CA TRP A 77 -3.01 9.51 7.90
C TRP A 77 -1.49 9.64 7.63
N LYS A 78 -0.87 10.78 8.01
CA LYS A 78 0.58 11.01 7.90
C LYS A 78 1.42 10.19 8.88
N GLU A 79 0.79 9.55 9.86
CA GLU A 79 1.44 8.66 10.83
C GLU A 79 1.17 7.18 10.52
N THR A 80 0.57 6.88 9.37
CA THR A 80 0.11 5.52 9.03
C THR A 80 1.11 4.70 8.22
N LEU A 81 2.28 5.26 7.89
CA LEU A 81 3.34 4.55 7.20
C LEU A 81 4.00 3.51 8.13
N VAL A 82 3.96 2.25 7.72
CA VAL A 82 4.55 1.10 8.41
C VAL A 82 5.46 0.34 7.44
N GLU A 83 6.60 -0.14 7.94
CA GLU A 83 7.48 -1.08 7.24
C GLU A 83 7.10 -2.50 7.67
N VAL A 84 6.93 -3.40 6.70
CA VAL A 84 6.34 -4.75 6.88
C VAL A 84 7.27 -5.87 6.45
#